data_AF-A0A7R9CTA4-F1
#
_entry.id   AF-A0A7R9CTA4-F1
#
_cell.length_a   1.000
_cell.length_b   1.000
_cell.length_c   1.000
_cell.angle_alpha   90.00
_cell.angle_beta   90.00
_cell.angle_gamma   90.00
#
_symmetry.space_group_name_H-M   'P 1'
#
loop_
_entity.id
_entity.type
_entity.pdbx_description
1 polymer ?
#
loop_
_entity_poly.entity_id
_entity_poly.type
_entity_poly.pdbx_seq_one_letter_code
_entity_poly.pdbx_strand_id
1 'polypeptide(L)'
;MDLGPGLLEVPAQYHSTNISSTSWWAWLYHEAIFVFPCLIDLLSLCGVAGGSISHSELSTITVHHGDDELGLPEKALEYMKYAEEWMESVNEILWHEDVGAWLDYDIMNNVRRNYFYPTNIAPLWTGCFDIRKGRQQIAKILKYLEKTRIMINLGGIPATLEQSGEQWDYPNAWPPLQYIMIYALDASGDDWAKELAYQISEKWVRSNYKTFNETSAMYEKYDATVSGGHGSGGEYNVQLGFGWTNGVIMELLDKYGDRLTAEDRFEDNKPLVASIAVDGSVSTFGQVLTLVLALVVPLVIGCIG
;
A
#
# COMPACT_ATOMS: atom_id res chain seq x y z
N MET A 1 -13.90 8.32 -40.12
CA MET A 1 -14.99 9.30 -40.06
C MET A 1 -14.51 10.42 -39.16
N ASP A 2 -14.49 11.65 -39.69
CA ASP A 2 -14.18 12.89 -38.99
C ASP A 2 -15.08 13.06 -37.76
N LEU A 3 -14.50 13.42 -36.62
CA LEU A 3 -15.24 13.91 -35.46
C LEU A 3 -14.93 15.40 -35.28
N GLY A 4 -15.84 16.24 -35.78
CA GLY A 4 -15.83 17.69 -35.54
C GLY A 4 -16.25 18.06 -34.11
N PRO A 5 -15.97 19.29 -33.66
CA PRO A 5 -16.13 19.69 -32.26
C PRO A 5 -17.59 20.09 -31.98
N GLY A 6 -18.34 19.21 -31.31
CA GLY A 6 -19.64 19.53 -30.73
C GLY A 6 -19.46 19.94 -29.27
N LEU A 7 -19.74 21.20 -28.97
CA LEU A 7 -19.80 21.75 -27.61
C LEU A 7 -20.77 20.94 -26.74
N LEU A 8 -20.26 20.38 -25.64
CA LEU A 8 -21.05 19.97 -24.48
C LEU A 8 -21.11 21.18 -23.53
N GLU A 9 -22.20 21.94 -23.61
CA GLU A 9 -22.59 22.86 -22.54
C GLU A 9 -23.07 22.02 -21.34
N VAL A 10 -22.29 22.04 -20.26
CA VAL A 10 -22.66 21.46 -18.96
C VAL A 10 -23.57 22.46 -18.24
N PRO A 11 -24.77 22.08 -17.76
CA PRO A 11 -25.63 22.97 -16.99
C PRO A 11 -24.94 23.45 -15.71
N ALA A 12 -24.86 24.77 -15.57
CA ALA A 12 -24.28 25.44 -14.42
C ALA A 12 -25.16 25.26 -13.17
N GLN A 13 -24.99 24.15 -12.44
CA GLN A 13 -25.50 24.03 -11.06
C GLN A 13 -24.72 23.08 -10.14
N TYR A 14 -23.56 22.57 -10.56
CA TYR A 14 -22.60 21.96 -9.65
C TYR A 14 -21.46 22.95 -9.41
N HIS A 15 -21.51 23.64 -8.27
CA HIS A 15 -20.33 24.32 -7.77
C HIS A 15 -19.27 23.25 -7.47
N SER A 16 -18.34 23.07 -8.40
CA SER A 16 -17.08 22.37 -8.17
C SER A 16 -16.35 23.10 -7.05
N THR A 17 -16.23 22.49 -5.88
CA THR A 17 -15.15 22.83 -4.96
C THR A 17 -13.86 22.54 -5.71
N ASN A 18 -13.15 23.61 -6.03
CA ASN A 18 -11.88 23.58 -6.73
C ASN A 18 -10.84 23.03 -5.73
N ILE A 19 -10.75 21.70 -5.63
CA ILE A 19 -9.80 21.02 -4.76
C ILE A 19 -8.45 21.05 -5.49
N SER A 20 -7.59 22.00 -5.14
CA SER A 20 -6.19 21.99 -5.54
C SER A 20 -5.49 20.74 -4.98
N SER A 21 -4.42 20.26 -5.62
CA SER A 21 -3.61 19.14 -5.11
C SER A 21 -3.21 19.30 -3.64
N THR A 22 -2.96 20.54 -3.18
CA THR A 22 -2.69 20.87 -1.77
C THR A 22 -3.87 20.62 -0.81
N SER A 23 -5.11 20.85 -1.26
CA SER A 23 -6.31 20.54 -0.46
C SER A 23 -6.60 19.05 -0.38
N TRP A 24 -6.15 18.27 -1.36
CA TRP A 24 -6.23 16.81 -1.32
C TRP A 24 -5.27 16.22 -0.29
N TRP A 25 -4.01 16.66 -0.26
CA TRP A 25 -3.04 16.26 0.77
C TRP A 25 -3.52 16.64 2.16
N ALA A 26 -3.91 17.90 2.37
CA ALA A 26 -4.42 18.38 3.67
C ALA A 26 -5.61 17.55 4.18
N TRP A 27 -6.47 17.09 3.27
CA TRP A 27 -7.67 16.33 3.62
C TRP A 27 -7.38 14.83 3.83
N LEU A 28 -6.48 14.21 3.04
CA LEU A 28 -5.94 12.87 3.32
C LEU A 28 -5.37 12.83 4.75
N TYR A 29 -4.60 13.84 5.15
CA TYR A 29 -4.12 13.94 6.53
C TYR A 29 -5.26 14.09 7.54
N HIS A 30 -6.22 15.00 7.34
CA HIS A 30 -7.21 15.29 8.38
C HIS A 30 -8.23 14.16 8.64
N GLU A 31 -8.53 13.33 7.64
CA GLU A 31 -9.58 12.29 7.72
C GLU A 31 -9.02 10.86 7.74
N ALA A 32 -7.88 10.58 7.07
CA ALA A 32 -7.25 9.25 7.14
C ALA A 32 -6.66 8.96 8.54
N ILE A 33 -6.25 10.01 9.27
CA ILE A 33 -5.69 9.89 10.62
C ILE A 33 -6.66 9.22 11.59
N PHE A 34 -7.98 9.39 11.45
CA PHE A 34 -8.91 8.87 12.44
C PHE A 34 -9.29 7.40 12.25
N VAL A 35 -8.87 6.76 11.15
CA VAL A 35 -9.48 5.51 10.71
C VAL A 35 -8.52 4.35 10.50
N PHE A 36 -7.21 4.61 10.41
CA PHE A 36 -6.23 3.58 10.10
C PHE A 36 -5.29 3.32 11.28
N PRO A 37 -5.44 2.23 12.03
CA PRO A 37 -4.64 1.98 13.24
C PRO A 37 -3.13 2.00 13.00
N CYS A 38 -2.63 1.42 11.90
CA CYS A 38 -1.19 1.47 11.58
C CYS A 38 -0.71 2.88 11.24
N LEU A 39 -1.55 3.67 10.56
CA LEU A 39 -1.23 5.05 10.25
C LEU A 39 -1.35 5.92 11.50
N ILE A 40 -2.27 5.62 12.41
CA ILE A 40 -2.39 6.24 13.73
C ILE A 40 -1.14 5.95 14.55
N ASP A 41 -0.69 4.71 14.62
CA ASP A 41 0.50 4.34 15.37
C ASP A 41 1.75 4.95 14.72
N LEU A 42 1.85 4.90 13.39
CA LEU A 42 2.92 5.57 12.63
C LEU A 42 2.92 7.07 12.91
N LEU A 43 1.77 7.74 12.83
CA LEU A 43 1.63 9.18 13.02
C LEU A 43 1.70 9.59 14.50
N SER A 44 1.31 8.74 15.43
CA SER A 44 1.43 8.92 16.88
C SER A 44 2.88 8.78 17.31
N LEU A 45 3.59 7.78 16.80
CA LEU A 45 5.05 7.66 16.93
C LEU A 45 5.75 8.82 16.24
N CYS A 46 5.22 9.31 15.11
CA CYS A 46 5.64 10.54 14.47
C CYS A 46 5.06 11.83 15.12
N GLY A 47 4.51 11.78 16.34
CA GLY A 47 4.09 12.98 17.08
C GLY A 47 2.95 13.83 16.49
N VAL A 48 2.26 13.36 15.45
CA VAL A 48 1.19 14.08 14.73
C VAL A 48 -0.15 14.02 15.47
N ALA A 49 -0.35 13.05 16.37
CA ALA A 49 -1.63 12.78 17.02
C ALA A 49 -2.01 13.76 18.17
N GLY A 50 -1.23 14.81 18.45
CA GLY A 50 -1.38 15.61 19.68
C GLY A 50 -1.36 17.14 19.55
N GLY A 51 -1.20 17.72 18.36
CA GLY A 51 -1.10 19.17 18.22
C GLY A 51 -1.52 19.65 16.83
N SER A 52 -2.10 20.84 16.75
CA SER A 52 -2.39 21.53 15.49
C SER A 52 -1.08 21.79 14.74
N ILE A 53 -0.64 20.83 13.94
CA ILE A 53 0.54 20.93 13.09
C ILE A 53 0.09 21.51 11.74
N SER A 54 0.77 22.59 11.33
CA SER A 54 0.46 23.33 10.11
C SER A 54 1.01 22.63 8.86
N HIS A 55 0.46 22.95 7.70
CA HIS A 55 0.77 22.35 6.38
C HIS A 55 2.27 22.34 6.02
N SER A 56 3.10 23.18 6.66
CA SER A 56 4.56 23.20 6.48
C SER A 56 5.30 22.09 7.22
N GLU A 57 4.79 21.61 8.35
CA GLU A 57 5.52 20.74 9.29
C GLU A 57 5.43 19.24 8.95
N LEU A 58 4.48 18.83 8.09
CA LEU A 58 4.36 17.47 7.55
C LEU A 58 5.11 17.26 6.24
N SER A 59 5.55 18.34 5.59
CA SER A 59 6.46 18.25 4.44
C SER A 59 7.83 17.68 4.84
N THR A 60 8.12 17.60 6.14
CA THR A 60 9.39 17.17 6.72
C THR A 60 9.72 15.69 6.54
N ILE A 61 8.75 14.83 6.22
CA ILE A 61 9.05 13.41 5.97
C ILE A 61 9.43 13.15 4.49
N THR A 62 9.18 14.10 3.58
CA THR A 62 9.49 13.92 2.14
C THR A 62 10.32 15.05 1.51
N VAL A 63 10.56 16.16 2.21
CA VAL A 63 11.26 17.31 1.61
C VAL A 63 12.56 17.58 2.34
N HIS A 64 13.62 16.90 1.91
CA HIS A 64 15.03 17.26 2.15
C HIS A 64 15.42 18.67 1.63
N HIS A 65 14.46 19.52 1.24
CA HIS A 65 14.69 20.74 0.44
C HIS A 65 13.83 21.96 0.86
N GLY A 66 12.87 21.84 1.79
CA GLY A 66 11.85 22.89 2.01
C GLY A 66 12.25 23.97 3.02
N ASP A 67 12.96 23.60 4.09
CA ASP A 67 13.23 24.54 5.19
C ASP A 67 14.41 25.50 4.92
N ASP A 68 15.31 25.11 4.01
CA ASP A 68 16.33 26.02 3.47
C ASP A 68 15.69 27.13 2.60
N GLU A 69 14.54 26.87 1.96
CA GLU A 69 13.81 27.85 1.15
C GLU A 69 13.03 28.87 2.00
N LEU A 70 12.66 28.50 3.24
CA LEU A 70 12.00 29.40 4.20
C LEU A 70 12.99 30.18 5.08
N GLY A 71 14.29 29.88 4.98
CA GLY A 71 15.34 30.55 5.75
C GLY A 71 15.34 30.21 7.23
N LEU A 72 14.92 28.99 7.60
CA LEU A 72 14.81 28.53 9.00
C LEU A 72 15.70 27.29 9.28
N PRO A 73 17.02 27.39 9.13
CA PRO A 73 17.92 26.23 9.15
C PRO A 73 18.01 25.52 10.52
N GLU A 74 17.79 26.24 11.62
CA GLU A 74 17.79 25.64 12.97
C GLU A 74 16.59 24.71 13.17
N LYS A 75 15.41 25.11 12.69
CA LYS A 75 14.20 24.27 12.73
C LYS A 75 14.32 23.06 11.80
N ALA A 76 14.91 23.26 10.62
CA ALA A 76 15.21 22.16 9.69
C ALA A 76 16.02 21.06 10.40
N LEU A 77 17.09 21.45 11.10
CA LEU A 77 17.95 20.52 11.82
C LEU A 77 17.21 19.83 12.98
N GLU A 78 16.38 20.57 13.70
CA GLU A 78 15.54 20.02 14.78
C GLU A 78 14.54 18.97 14.24
N TYR A 79 13.82 19.28 13.16
CA TYR A 79 12.87 18.35 12.56
C TYR A 79 13.56 17.14 11.91
N MET A 80 14.75 17.31 11.34
CA MET A 80 15.57 16.18 10.87
C MET A 80 15.89 15.20 12.00
N LYS A 81 16.25 15.70 13.19
CA LYS A 81 16.50 14.85 14.35
C LYS A 81 15.25 14.07 14.77
N TYR A 82 14.08 14.72 14.78
CA TYR A 82 12.83 14.02 15.06
C TYR A 82 12.48 12.98 14.02
N ALA A 83 12.69 13.27 12.73
CA ALA A 83 12.47 12.29 11.66
C ALA A 83 13.36 11.06 11.83
N GLU A 84 14.63 11.22 12.19
CA GLU A 84 15.55 10.11 12.50
C GLU A 84 15.05 9.27 13.69
N GLU A 85 14.68 9.91 14.80
CA GLU A 85 14.14 9.23 15.99
C GLU A 85 12.84 8.46 15.67
N TRP A 86 11.99 9.01 14.82
CA TRP A 86 10.75 8.35 14.39
C TRP A 86 11.01 7.15 13.49
N MET A 87 11.91 7.26 12.51
CA MET A 87 12.27 6.14 11.65
C MET A 87 12.81 4.95 12.47
N GLU A 88 13.65 5.24 13.47
CA GLU A 88 14.17 4.22 14.39
C GLU A 88 13.03 3.58 15.21
N SER A 89 12.17 4.39 15.80
CA SER A 89 11.05 3.94 16.65
C SER A 89 10.02 3.11 15.87
N VAL A 90 9.64 3.56 14.67
CA VAL A 90 8.72 2.85 13.76
C VAL A 90 9.28 1.48 13.40
N ASN A 91 10.58 1.42 13.09
CA ASN A 91 11.22 0.16 12.77
C ASN A 91 11.41 -0.73 14.01
N GLU A 92 11.59 -0.20 15.21
CA GLU A 92 11.75 -1.02 16.41
C GLU A 92 10.43 -1.62 16.89
N ILE A 93 9.37 -0.80 16.89
CA ILE A 93 8.07 -1.15 17.48
C ILE A 93 7.21 -1.91 16.48
N LEU A 94 7.04 -1.37 15.27
CA LEU A 94 6.04 -1.84 14.31
C LEU A 94 6.60 -2.90 13.36
N TRP A 95 7.88 -2.84 12.98
CA TRP A 95 8.44 -3.82 12.04
C TRP A 95 8.47 -5.23 12.65
N HIS A 96 7.82 -6.18 11.97
CA HIS A 96 7.83 -7.57 12.35
C HIS A 96 8.69 -8.40 11.39
N GLU A 97 9.87 -8.81 11.84
CA GLU A 97 10.89 -9.46 11.00
C GLU A 97 10.41 -10.76 10.31
N ASP A 98 9.66 -11.61 11.02
CA ASP A 98 9.15 -12.89 10.48
C ASP A 98 7.93 -12.73 9.56
N VAL A 99 7.08 -11.73 9.83
CA VAL A 99 5.90 -11.45 9.02
C VAL A 99 6.30 -10.68 7.76
N GLY A 100 7.28 -9.77 7.88
CA GLY A 100 7.78 -8.96 6.77
C GLY A 100 6.97 -7.70 6.50
N ALA A 101 6.36 -7.11 7.52
CA ALA A 101 5.57 -5.88 7.40
C ALA A 101 5.60 -5.08 8.72
N TRP A 102 5.14 -3.82 8.67
CA TRP A 102 4.89 -3.03 9.88
C TRP A 102 3.48 -3.33 10.40
N LEU A 103 3.39 -3.88 11.60
CA LEU A 103 2.14 -4.28 12.24
C LEU A 103 1.86 -3.38 13.44
N ASP A 104 0.58 -3.12 13.70
CA ASP A 104 0.16 -2.34 14.86
C ASP A 104 0.62 -2.98 16.16
N TYR A 105 0.89 -2.15 17.15
CA TYR A 105 1.37 -2.59 18.45
C TYR A 105 0.34 -2.27 19.54
N ASP A 106 -0.20 -3.31 20.16
CA ASP A 106 -1.04 -3.17 21.33
C ASP A 106 -0.17 -2.93 22.57
N ILE A 107 0.00 -1.66 22.94
CA ILE A 107 0.83 -1.24 24.07
C ILE A 107 0.28 -1.80 25.41
N MET A 108 -1.05 -1.88 25.53
CA MET A 108 -1.71 -2.34 26.76
C MET A 108 -1.45 -3.82 27.03
N ASN A 109 -1.42 -4.62 25.98
CA ASN A 109 -1.22 -6.07 26.06
C ASN A 109 0.21 -6.51 25.69
N ASN A 110 1.06 -5.58 25.25
CA ASN A 110 2.42 -5.82 24.79
C ASN A 110 2.50 -6.88 23.67
N VAL A 111 1.59 -6.78 22.70
CA VAL A 111 1.48 -7.73 21.57
C VAL A 111 1.32 -7.01 20.24
N ARG A 112 1.90 -7.58 19.19
CA ARG A 112 1.69 -7.13 17.81
C ARG A 112 0.39 -7.68 17.26
N ARG A 113 -0.35 -6.87 16.50
CA ARG A 113 -1.60 -7.28 15.86
C ARG A 113 -1.31 -7.84 14.47
N ASN A 114 -1.48 -9.15 14.32
CA ASN A 114 -1.17 -9.86 13.08
C ASN A 114 -2.38 -9.89 12.12
N TYR A 115 -2.90 -8.71 11.79
CA TYR A 115 -3.96 -8.52 10.81
C TYR A 115 -3.37 -7.86 9.54
N PHE A 116 -4.01 -8.11 8.41
CA PHE A 116 -3.68 -7.41 7.17
C PHE A 116 -4.47 -6.09 7.09
N TYR A 117 -3.74 -5.02 6.83
CA TYR A 117 -4.21 -3.72 6.41
C TYR A 117 -3.30 -3.21 5.28
N PRO A 118 -3.82 -2.52 4.27
CA PRO A 118 -2.98 -1.89 3.26
C PRO A 118 -1.94 -0.92 3.84
N THR A 119 -2.22 -0.35 5.00
CA THR A 119 -1.31 0.54 5.75
C THR A 119 -0.15 -0.18 6.41
N ASN A 120 -0.09 -1.52 6.45
CA ASN A 120 1.07 -2.24 6.97
C ASN A 120 2.36 -2.01 6.18
N ILE A 121 2.27 -1.38 5.01
CA ILE A 121 3.42 -0.96 4.19
C ILE A 121 3.53 0.57 4.06
N ALA A 122 2.72 1.33 4.79
CA ALA A 122 2.71 2.80 4.74
C ALA A 122 4.08 3.45 5.01
N PRO A 123 4.99 2.88 5.82
CA PRO A 123 6.35 3.42 5.95
C PRO A 123 7.13 3.50 4.64
N LEU A 124 6.87 2.62 3.65
CA LEU A 124 7.46 2.78 2.31
C LEU A 124 6.90 4.00 1.57
N TRP A 125 5.61 4.28 1.74
CA TRP A 125 4.97 5.44 1.11
C TRP A 125 5.43 6.75 1.72
N THR A 126 5.56 6.82 3.04
CA THR A 126 6.04 8.02 3.72
C THR A 126 7.56 8.18 3.57
N GLY A 127 8.30 7.10 3.36
CA GLY A 127 9.76 7.11 3.46
C GLY A 127 10.27 7.02 4.90
N CYS A 128 9.39 6.76 5.87
CA CYS A 128 9.73 6.59 7.28
C CYS A 128 10.30 5.18 7.57
N PHE A 129 11.38 4.81 6.88
CA PHE A 129 12.07 3.53 7.07
C PHE A 129 13.57 3.66 6.80
N ASP A 130 14.36 2.75 7.38
CA ASP A 130 15.79 2.73 7.15
C ASP A 130 16.13 2.23 5.73
N ILE A 131 16.49 3.16 4.85
CA ILE A 131 16.87 2.88 3.45
C ILE A 131 17.99 1.83 3.35
N ARG A 132 18.89 1.75 4.34
CA ARG A 132 19.98 0.76 4.36
C ARG A 132 19.44 -0.67 4.47
N LYS A 133 18.29 -0.84 5.12
CA LYS A 133 17.56 -2.12 5.24
C LYS A 133 16.50 -2.31 4.15
N GLY A 134 16.18 -1.24 3.42
CA GLY A 134 15.10 -1.17 2.43
C GLY A 134 15.01 -2.38 1.50
N ARG A 135 16.11 -2.77 0.84
CA ARG A 135 16.08 -3.90 -0.11
C ARG A 135 15.62 -5.21 0.53
N GLN A 136 16.07 -5.51 1.76
CA GLN A 136 15.67 -6.72 2.47
C GLN A 136 14.23 -6.62 2.95
N GLN A 137 13.81 -5.45 3.43
CA GLN A 137 12.44 -5.20 3.88
C GLN A 137 11.44 -5.30 2.72
N ILE A 138 11.75 -4.72 1.55
CA ILE A 138 10.91 -4.80 0.34
C ILE A 138 10.70 -6.25 -0.09
N ALA A 139 11.77 -7.05 -0.13
CA ALA A 139 11.66 -8.47 -0.49
C ALA A 139 10.76 -9.26 0.50
N LYS A 140 10.75 -8.87 1.78
CA LYS A 140 9.87 -9.46 2.80
C LYS A 140 8.43 -8.98 2.66
N ILE A 141 8.23 -7.70 2.35
CA ILE A 141 6.92 -7.11 2.07
C ILE A 141 6.27 -7.80 0.86
N LEU A 142 7.01 -8.03 -0.22
CA LEU A 142 6.46 -8.74 -1.38
C LEU A 142 6.00 -10.16 -1.04
N LYS A 143 6.78 -10.90 -0.25
CA LYS A 143 6.38 -12.22 0.26
C LYS A 143 5.16 -12.15 1.19
N TYR A 144 5.09 -11.12 2.01
CA TYR A 144 3.94 -10.87 2.88
C TYR A 144 2.66 -10.65 2.06
N LEU A 145 2.71 -9.76 1.06
CA LEU A 145 1.58 -9.45 0.17
C LEU A 145 1.15 -10.65 -0.69
N GLU A 146 2.11 -11.46 -1.15
CA GLU A 146 1.83 -12.74 -1.82
C GLU A 146 1.09 -13.70 -0.88
N LYS A 147 1.59 -13.86 0.34
CA LYS A 147 1.02 -14.77 1.36
C LYS A 147 -0.38 -14.35 1.79
N THR A 148 -0.66 -13.06 1.92
CA THR A 148 -1.98 -12.53 2.26
C THR A 148 -2.95 -12.58 1.07
N ARG A 149 -2.47 -12.91 -0.13
CA ARG A 149 -3.26 -13.09 -1.36
C ARG A 149 -4.12 -11.89 -1.72
N ILE A 150 -3.61 -10.68 -1.48
CA ILE A 150 -4.34 -9.43 -1.70
C ILE A 150 -4.88 -9.28 -3.14
N MET A 151 -4.21 -9.91 -4.10
CA MET A 151 -4.56 -9.87 -5.51
C MET A 151 -5.72 -10.78 -5.93
N ILE A 152 -6.27 -11.61 -5.03
CA ILE A 152 -7.44 -12.46 -5.33
C ILE A 152 -8.71 -11.63 -5.59
N ASN A 153 -8.78 -10.45 -4.98
CA ASN A 153 -9.88 -9.50 -5.10
C ASN A 153 -9.84 -8.81 -6.47
N LEU A 154 -10.99 -8.64 -7.13
CA LEU A 154 -11.07 -8.15 -8.51
C LEU A 154 -11.36 -6.65 -8.63
N GLY A 155 -11.90 -6.04 -7.57
CA GLY A 155 -12.33 -4.65 -7.52
C GLY A 155 -11.36 -3.70 -6.81
N GLY A 156 -10.29 -4.22 -6.22
CA GLY A 156 -9.29 -3.46 -5.46
C GLY A 156 -8.72 -4.26 -4.30
N ILE A 157 -7.89 -3.63 -3.46
CA ILE A 157 -7.41 -4.22 -2.21
C ILE A 157 -8.40 -3.88 -1.09
N PRO A 158 -8.95 -4.85 -0.36
CA PRO A 158 -9.89 -4.58 0.72
C PRO A 158 -9.19 -3.89 1.90
N ALA A 159 -9.97 -3.19 2.73
CA ALA A 159 -9.46 -2.51 3.91
C ALA A 159 -8.83 -3.48 4.92
N THR A 160 -9.44 -4.65 5.09
CA THR A 160 -8.92 -5.79 5.86
C THR A 160 -9.29 -7.11 5.17
N LEU A 161 -8.89 -8.23 5.78
CA LEU A 161 -9.39 -9.56 5.42
C LEU A 161 -10.48 -10.06 6.38
N GLU A 162 -10.90 -9.22 7.34
CA GLU A 162 -11.88 -9.57 8.38
C GLU A 162 -13.29 -9.18 7.95
N GLN A 163 -14.28 -10.05 8.19
CA GLN A 163 -15.68 -9.81 7.83
C GLN A 163 -16.50 -9.40 9.05
N SER A 164 -16.25 -8.20 9.56
CA SER A 164 -16.93 -7.68 10.75
C SER A 164 -18.33 -7.11 10.45
N GLY A 165 -18.56 -6.64 9.23
CA GLY A 165 -19.71 -5.82 8.85
C GLY A 165 -19.49 -4.31 8.99
N GLU A 166 -18.33 -3.89 9.48
CA GLU A 166 -17.94 -2.48 9.59
C GLU A 166 -17.53 -1.88 8.24
N GLN A 167 -17.53 -0.55 8.16
CA GLN A 167 -17.22 0.19 6.94
C GLN A 167 -15.78 -0.02 6.43
N TRP A 168 -14.85 -0.17 7.36
CA TRP A 168 -13.41 -0.23 7.12
C TRP A 168 -12.86 -1.65 7.20
N ASP A 169 -13.70 -2.63 6.87
CA ASP A 169 -13.38 -4.05 6.85
C ASP A 169 -13.80 -4.69 5.53
N TYR A 170 -13.43 -5.96 5.34
CA TYR A 170 -13.81 -6.73 4.15
C TYR A 170 -15.35 -6.75 3.98
N PRO A 171 -15.89 -6.52 2.76
CA PRO A 171 -15.21 -6.47 1.47
C PRO A 171 -14.88 -5.04 0.98
N ASN A 172 -15.04 -4.00 1.81
CA ASN A 172 -14.93 -2.63 1.34
C ASN A 172 -13.47 -2.27 0.98
N ALA A 173 -13.29 -1.72 -0.22
CA ALA A 173 -12.06 -1.12 -0.70
C ALA A 173 -12.20 0.40 -0.75
N TRP A 174 -11.21 1.09 -0.17
CA TRP A 174 -11.23 2.55 -0.04
C TRP A 174 -10.15 3.19 -0.91
N PRO A 175 -10.47 4.27 -1.66
CA PRO A 175 -9.52 4.95 -2.52
C PRO A 175 -8.21 5.38 -1.81
N PRO A 176 -8.23 5.95 -0.58
CA PRO A 176 -7.00 6.28 0.15
C PRO A 176 -6.10 5.07 0.42
N LEU A 177 -6.69 3.90 0.73
CA LEU A 177 -5.92 2.69 0.99
C LEU A 177 -5.27 2.13 -0.28
N GLN A 178 -5.94 2.27 -1.43
CA GLN A 178 -5.34 1.93 -2.71
C GLN A 178 -4.14 2.83 -2.98
N TYR A 179 -4.32 4.14 -2.78
CA TYR A 179 -3.27 5.12 -2.99
C TYR A 179 -2.01 4.80 -2.17
N ILE A 180 -2.17 4.61 -0.85
CA ILE A 180 -1.05 4.27 0.06
C ILE A 180 -0.34 3.00 -0.42
N MET A 181 -1.08 1.93 -0.71
CA MET A 181 -0.50 0.66 -1.17
C MET A 181 0.27 0.82 -2.49
N ILE A 182 -0.36 1.46 -3.48
CA ILE A 182 0.23 1.67 -4.82
C ILE A 182 1.50 2.51 -4.72
N TYR A 183 1.43 3.67 -4.05
CA TYR A 183 2.57 4.58 -3.97
C TYR A 183 3.68 4.05 -3.06
N ALA A 184 3.37 3.29 -2.01
CA ALA A 184 4.37 2.57 -1.21
C ALA A 184 5.19 1.61 -2.08
N LEU A 185 4.51 0.82 -2.91
CA LEU A 185 5.16 -0.16 -3.78
C LEU A 185 5.92 0.52 -4.93
N ASP A 186 5.38 1.59 -5.51
CA ASP A 186 6.03 2.35 -6.59
C ASP A 186 7.31 3.05 -6.10
N ALA A 187 7.29 3.61 -4.89
CA ALA A 187 8.42 4.29 -4.27
C ALA A 187 9.54 3.35 -3.78
N SER A 188 9.32 2.03 -3.80
CA SER A 188 10.26 1.05 -3.26
C SER A 188 11.59 0.97 -4.02
N GLY A 189 11.62 1.37 -5.29
CA GLY A 189 12.79 1.20 -6.16
C GLY A 189 13.05 -0.25 -6.61
N ASP A 190 12.16 -1.19 -6.30
CA ASP A 190 12.21 -2.59 -6.76
C ASP A 190 11.26 -2.81 -7.94
N ASP A 191 11.75 -3.43 -9.02
CA ASP A 191 10.99 -3.58 -10.25
C ASP A 191 9.74 -4.46 -10.07
N TRP A 192 9.80 -5.49 -9.21
CA TRP A 192 8.65 -6.36 -8.93
C TRP A 192 7.57 -5.63 -8.13
N ALA A 193 7.99 -4.83 -7.13
CA ALA A 193 7.07 -4.00 -6.37
C ALA A 193 6.41 -2.94 -7.26
N LYS A 194 7.16 -2.28 -8.14
CA LYS A 194 6.61 -1.32 -9.11
C LYS A 194 5.62 -1.96 -10.09
N GLU A 195 5.90 -3.19 -10.53
CA GLU A 195 4.97 -3.93 -11.38
C GLU A 195 3.69 -4.30 -10.62
N LEU A 196 3.80 -4.73 -9.36
CA LEU A 196 2.65 -4.98 -8.51
C LEU A 196 1.83 -3.69 -8.28
N ALA A 197 2.47 -2.54 -8.06
CA ALA A 197 1.82 -1.24 -7.95
C ALA A 197 0.98 -0.92 -9.19
N TYR A 198 1.54 -1.14 -10.38
CA TYR A 198 0.83 -0.99 -11.64
C TYR A 198 -0.38 -1.94 -11.75
N GLN A 199 -0.22 -3.22 -11.42
CA GLN A 199 -1.32 -4.19 -11.49
C GLN A 199 -2.47 -3.84 -10.55
N ILE A 200 -2.17 -3.36 -9.34
CA ILE A 200 -3.18 -2.88 -8.39
C ILE A 200 -3.88 -1.64 -8.96
N SER A 201 -3.11 -0.71 -9.55
CA SER A 201 -3.64 0.50 -10.18
C SER A 201 -4.58 0.19 -11.34
N GLU A 202 -4.18 -0.71 -12.23
CA GLU A 202 -4.99 -1.11 -13.39
C GLU A 202 -6.31 -1.74 -12.94
N LYS A 203 -6.25 -2.66 -11.98
CA LYS A 203 -7.43 -3.28 -11.38
C LYS A 203 -8.38 -2.24 -10.77
N TRP A 204 -7.84 -1.32 -9.98
CA TRP A 204 -8.61 -0.29 -9.31
C TRP A 204 -9.29 0.67 -10.27
N VAL A 205 -8.52 1.23 -11.22
CA VAL A 205 -9.03 2.17 -12.24
C VAL A 205 -10.09 1.51 -13.09
N ARG A 206 -9.87 0.26 -13.53
CA ARG A 206 -10.84 -0.47 -14.34
C ARG A 206 -12.13 -0.77 -13.57
N SER A 207 -12.02 -1.15 -12.30
CA SER A 207 -13.20 -1.35 -11.43
C SER A 207 -14.03 -0.08 -11.32
N ASN A 208 -13.39 1.05 -11.01
CA ASN A 208 -14.05 2.36 -10.91
C ASN A 208 -14.69 2.77 -12.24
N TYR A 209 -13.99 2.55 -13.36
CA TYR A 209 -14.50 2.87 -14.70
C TYR A 209 -15.76 2.07 -15.04
N LYS A 210 -15.79 0.76 -14.73
CA LYS A 210 -16.98 -0.08 -14.93
C LYS A 210 -18.18 0.46 -14.14
N THR A 211 -17.99 0.73 -12.84
CA THR A 211 -19.04 1.31 -12.00
C THR A 211 -19.53 2.64 -12.56
N PHE A 212 -18.60 3.54 -12.93
CA PHE A 212 -18.95 4.85 -13.47
C PHE A 212 -19.73 4.74 -14.78
N ASN A 213 -19.36 3.81 -15.67
CA ASN A 213 -20.05 3.61 -16.94
C ASN A 213 -21.49 3.08 -16.74
N GLU A 214 -21.72 2.29 -15.69
CA GLU A 214 -23.05 1.75 -15.36
C GLU A 214 -23.95 2.75 -14.63
N THR A 215 -23.39 3.55 -13.71
CA THR A 215 -24.18 4.37 -12.79
C THR A 215 -24.04 5.87 -13.02
N SER A 216 -23.10 6.30 -13.87
CA SER A 216 -22.69 7.70 -14.07
C SER A 216 -22.22 8.40 -12.79
N ALA A 217 -21.75 7.65 -11.79
CA ALA A 217 -21.29 8.19 -10.52
C ALA A 217 -20.03 7.49 -10.00
N MET A 218 -19.18 8.25 -9.31
CA MET A 218 -18.06 7.74 -8.51
C MET A 218 -18.53 7.56 -7.07
N TYR A 219 -18.05 6.55 -6.36
CA TYR A 219 -18.50 6.22 -5.00
C TYR A 219 -17.43 6.52 -3.96
N GLU A 220 -17.86 6.74 -2.74
CA GLU A 220 -17.00 6.85 -1.56
C GLU A 220 -16.10 5.62 -1.36
N LYS A 221 -16.65 4.42 -1.57
CA LYS A 221 -15.98 3.14 -1.38
C LYS A 221 -16.53 2.10 -2.36
N TYR A 222 -15.74 1.06 -2.63
CA TYR A 222 -16.02 0.03 -3.63
C TYR A 222 -16.02 -1.37 -3.01
N ASP A 223 -16.59 -2.35 -3.71
CA ASP A 223 -16.49 -3.75 -3.32
C ASP A 223 -15.20 -4.34 -3.90
N ALA A 224 -14.28 -4.79 -3.04
CA ALA A 224 -13.02 -5.38 -3.46
C ALA A 224 -13.23 -6.69 -4.24
N THR A 225 -14.30 -7.42 -3.99
CA THR A 225 -14.51 -8.78 -4.52
C THR A 225 -15.04 -8.77 -5.96
N VAL A 226 -15.71 -7.69 -6.37
CA VAL A 226 -16.36 -7.56 -7.68
C VAL A 226 -15.77 -6.38 -8.45
N SER A 227 -15.25 -6.66 -9.65
CA SER A 227 -14.86 -5.60 -10.59
C SER A 227 -16.10 -4.84 -11.05
N GLY A 228 -16.15 -3.53 -10.78
CA GLY A 228 -17.33 -2.70 -11.04
C GLY A 228 -18.32 -2.62 -9.87
N GLY A 229 -18.08 -3.30 -8.75
CA GLY A 229 -18.94 -3.24 -7.57
C GLY A 229 -18.72 -1.97 -6.75
N HIS A 230 -19.79 -1.30 -6.34
CA HIS A 230 -19.72 -0.25 -5.32
C HIS A 230 -19.82 -0.86 -3.93
N GLY A 231 -19.19 -0.23 -2.93
CA GLY A 231 -19.21 -0.75 -1.57
C GLY A 231 -20.58 -0.58 -0.93
N SER A 232 -20.74 -1.13 0.27
CA SER A 232 -21.97 -1.06 1.05
C SER A 232 -21.69 -1.20 2.55
N GLY A 233 -22.74 -1.23 3.37
CA GLY A 233 -22.64 -1.41 4.81
C GLY A 233 -22.12 -0.18 5.57
N GLY A 234 -22.23 -0.24 6.89
CA GLY A 234 -21.83 0.84 7.79
C GLY A 234 -22.96 1.58 8.49
N GLU A 235 -22.55 2.66 9.15
CA GLU A 235 -23.42 3.55 9.93
C GLU A 235 -24.34 4.41 9.05
N TYR A 236 -24.02 4.60 7.76
CA TYR A 236 -24.79 5.44 6.83
C TYR A 236 -24.72 4.95 5.38
N ASN A 237 -25.61 5.51 4.54
CA ASN A 237 -25.71 5.20 3.12
C ASN A 237 -24.49 5.70 2.35
N VAL A 238 -24.02 4.94 1.36
CA VAL A 238 -22.86 5.30 0.54
C VAL A 238 -23.05 6.63 -0.20
N GLN A 239 -22.01 7.47 -0.20
CA GLN A 239 -22.01 8.78 -0.85
C GLN A 239 -21.49 8.74 -2.30
N LEU A 240 -21.96 9.68 -3.13
CA LEU A 240 -21.64 9.80 -4.56
C LEU A 240 -20.72 10.99 -4.86
N GLY A 241 -19.97 10.91 -5.96
CA GLY A 241 -19.07 11.94 -6.48
C GLY A 241 -17.78 12.13 -5.68
N PHE A 242 -17.51 11.26 -4.70
CA PHE A 242 -16.64 11.53 -3.56
C PHE A 242 -15.21 12.00 -3.93
N GLY A 243 -14.74 13.04 -3.22
CA GLY A 243 -13.51 13.77 -3.55
C GLY A 243 -12.24 12.91 -3.62
N TRP A 244 -12.01 12.02 -2.63
CA TRP A 244 -10.83 11.14 -2.66
C TRP A 244 -10.84 10.18 -3.85
N THR A 245 -12.01 9.83 -4.39
CA THR A 245 -12.13 8.79 -5.42
C THR A 245 -11.69 9.40 -6.73
N ASN A 246 -12.22 10.59 -7.00
CA ASN A 246 -11.83 11.40 -8.15
C ASN A 246 -10.34 11.72 -8.10
N GLY A 247 -9.82 12.17 -6.95
CA GLY A 247 -8.41 12.50 -6.78
C GLY A 247 -7.49 11.32 -7.05
N VAL A 248 -7.76 10.15 -6.43
CA VAL A 248 -6.94 8.95 -6.62
C VAL A 248 -7.02 8.46 -8.07
N ILE A 249 -8.19 8.47 -8.70
CA ILE A 249 -8.31 8.04 -10.10
C ILE A 249 -7.57 8.99 -11.04
N MET A 250 -7.69 10.30 -10.87
CA MET A 250 -6.95 11.27 -11.67
C MET A 250 -5.44 11.09 -11.55
N GLU A 251 -4.95 10.88 -10.32
CA GLU A 251 -3.54 10.64 -10.07
C GLU A 251 -3.03 9.36 -10.75
N LEU A 252 -3.78 8.25 -10.64
CA LEU A 252 -3.38 6.98 -11.26
C LEU A 252 -3.42 7.06 -12.79
N LEU A 253 -4.36 7.80 -13.35
CA LEU A 253 -4.43 8.06 -14.79
C LEU A 253 -3.25 8.93 -15.27
N ASP A 254 -2.80 9.90 -14.48
CA ASP A 254 -1.60 10.69 -14.79
C ASP A 254 -0.34 9.82 -14.72
N LYS A 255 -0.21 9.02 -13.66
CA LYS A 255 0.99 8.22 -13.39
C LYS A 255 1.17 7.02 -14.34
N TYR A 256 0.09 6.30 -14.63
CA TYR A 256 0.13 5.03 -15.36
C TYR A 256 -0.68 5.07 -16.67
N GLY A 257 -1.18 6.24 -17.09
CA GLY A 257 -2.08 6.38 -18.24
C GLY A 257 -1.53 5.90 -19.58
N ASP A 258 -0.20 5.84 -19.72
CA ASP A 258 0.49 5.28 -20.89
C ASP A 258 0.37 3.76 -21.00
N ARG A 259 0.12 3.08 -19.87
CA ARG A 259 0.01 1.62 -19.75
C ARG A 259 -1.42 1.14 -19.50
N LEU A 260 -2.23 1.92 -18.79
CA LEU A 260 -3.57 1.55 -18.33
C LEU A 260 -4.51 1.15 -19.47
N THR A 261 -5.42 0.21 -19.18
CA THR A 261 -6.35 -0.35 -20.16
C THR A 261 -7.77 -0.47 -19.60
N ALA A 262 -8.75 -0.02 -20.39
CA ALA A 262 -10.17 -0.07 -20.01
C ALA A 262 -10.80 -1.47 -20.15
N GLU A 263 -10.16 -2.35 -20.92
CA GLU A 263 -10.66 -3.69 -21.22
C GLU A 263 -9.94 -4.76 -20.39
N ASP A 264 -10.66 -5.83 -20.03
CA ASP A 264 -10.04 -7.03 -19.47
C ASP A 264 -9.31 -7.78 -20.58
N ARG A 265 -7.98 -7.67 -20.62
CA ARG A 265 -7.16 -8.53 -21.49
C ARG A 265 -6.92 -9.85 -20.76
N PHE A 266 -7.27 -10.96 -21.40
CA PHE A 266 -6.80 -12.27 -20.95
C PHE A 266 -5.30 -12.36 -21.27
N GLU A 267 -4.45 -11.97 -20.32
CA GLU A 267 -3.04 -12.34 -20.38
C GLU A 267 -2.91 -13.78 -19.91
N ASP A 268 -2.24 -14.62 -20.71
CA ASP A 268 -1.86 -15.96 -20.29
C ASP A 268 -1.04 -15.84 -19.00
N ASN A 269 -1.65 -16.19 -17.86
CA ASN A 269 -1.03 -16.22 -16.55
C ASN A 269 0.26 -17.05 -16.61
N LYS A 270 1.40 -16.40 -16.88
CA LYS A 270 2.69 -16.93 -16.49
C LYS A 270 2.79 -16.66 -14.99
N PRO A 271 2.81 -17.70 -14.14
CA PRO A 271 2.99 -17.48 -12.72
C PRO A 271 4.30 -16.73 -12.51
N LEU A 272 4.20 -15.59 -11.84
CA LEU A 272 5.30 -14.69 -11.55
C LEU A 272 6.23 -15.24 -10.45
N VAL A 273 6.51 -16.56 -10.45
CA VAL A 273 7.41 -17.24 -9.48
C VAL A 273 8.13 -18.45 -10.11
N ALA A 274 8.34 -18.46 -11.42
CA ALA A 274 9.10 -19.51 -12.09
C ALA A 274 10.40 -18.98 -12.74
N SER A 275 11.23 -18.29 -11.96
CA SER A 275 12.63 -18.06 -12.33
C SER A 275 13.55 -17.85 -11.12
N ILE A 276 13.31 -18.59 -10.03
CA ILE A 276 14.45 -19.06 -9.23
C ILE A 276 15.00 -20.27 -9.97
N ALA A 277 15.72 -20.03 -11.07
CA ALA A 277 16.75 -20.96 -11.47
C ALA A 277 17.81 -20.89 -10.35
N VAL A 278 17.67 -21.77 -9.36
CA VAL A 278 18.82 -22.15 -8.55
C VAL A 278 19.82 -22.67 -9.58
N ASP A 279 20.87 -21.90 -9.83
CA ASP A 279 22.01 -22.37 -10.62
C ASP A 279 22.51 -23.64 -9.90
N GLY A 280 22.16 -24.77 -10.51
CA GLY A 280 22.39 -26.10 -9.96
C GLY A 280 23.84 -26.49 -10.10
N SER A 281 24.78 -25.70 -9.56
CA SER A 281 26.09 -26.22 -9.21
C SER A 281 25.94 -26.99 -7.91
N VAL A 282 25.48 -28.24 -8.02
CA VAL A 282 25.52 -29.19 -6.92
C VAL A 282 26.99 -29.35 -6.52
N SER A 283 27.37 -28.76 -5.39
CA SER A 283 28.68 -28.98 -4.79
C SER A 283 28.85 -30.48 -4.58
N THR A 284 29.86 -31.04 -5.25
CA THR A 284 30.27 -32.46 -5.17
C THR A 284 30.49 -32.91 -3.73
N PHE A 285 30.72 -31.97 -2.80
CA PHE A 285 30.90 -32.22 -1.37
C PHE A 285 29.59 -32.63 -0.65
N GLY A 286 28.43 -32.10 -1.06
CA GLY A 286 27.14 -32.39 -0.43
C GLY A 286 26.61 -33.79 -0.75
N GLN A 287 26.87 -34.29 -1.96
CA GLN A 287 26.50 -35.66 -2.35
C GLN A 287 27.36 -36.71 -1.62
N VAL A 288 28.66 -36.43 -1.42
CA VAL A 288 29.55 -37.32 -0.68
C VAL A 288 29.17 -37.38 0.80
N LEU A 289 28.83 -36.24 1.43
CA LEU A 289 28.41 -36.23 2.84
C LEU A 289 27.10 -36.99 3.07
N THR A 290 26.15 -36.88 2.13
CA THR A 290 24.86 -37.60 2.22
C THR A 290 25.05 -39.11 2.04
N LEU A 291 25.94 -39.54 1.13
CA LEU A 291 26.30 -40.95 0.96
C LEU A 291 27.06 -41.52 2.17
N VAL A 292 27.96 -40.75 2.76
CA VAL A 292 28.69 -41.16 3.97
C VAL A 292 27.73 -41.30 5.16
N LEU A 293 26.81 -40.34 5.37
CA LEU A 293 25.82 -40.45 6.45
C LEU A 293 24.85 -41.62 6.23
N ALA A 294 24.41 -41.88 5.00
CA ALA A 294 23.53 -43.00 4.68
C ALA A 294 24.19 -44.37 4.88
N LEU A 295 25.52 -44.46 4.78
CA LEU A 295 26.27 -45.71 5.02
C LEU A 295 26.69 -45.90 6.48
N VAL A 296 26.87 -44.82 7.25
CA VAL A 296 27.29 -44.92 8.66
C VAL A 296 26.11 -45.19 9.59
N VAL A 297 24.90 -44.68 9.29
CA VAL A 297 23.71 -44.90 10.14
C VAL A 297 23.31 -46.38 10.27
N PRO A 298 23.34 -47.22 9.22
CA PRO A 298 23.05 -48.65 9.35
C PRO A 298 24.13 -49.45 10.11
N LEU A 299 25.39 -48.99 10.11
CA LEU A 299 26.50 -49.67 10.79
C LEU A 299 26.49 -49.43 12.31
N VAL A 300 25.93 -48.32 12.78
CA VAL A 300 25.80 -48.05 14.22
C VAL A 300 24.59 -48.77 14.83
N ILE A 301 23.53 -49.00 14.04
CA ILE A 301 22.34 -49.73 14.49
C ILE A 301 22.60 -51.25 14.51
N GLY A 302 23.53 -51.76 13.71
CA GLY A 302 23.92 -53.19 13.69
C GLY A 302 24.85 -53.66 14.80
N CYS A 303 25.31 -52.77 15.70
CA CYS A 303 26.26 -53.11 16.78
C CYS A 303 25.66 -53.01 18.20
N ILE A 304 24.32 -52.88 18.34
CA ILE A 304 23.61 -52.90 19.63
C ILE A 304 22.58 -54.05 19.65
N GLY A 305 23.00 -55.24 19.18
CA GLY A 305 22.24 -56.48 19.25
C GLY A 305 23.11 -57.61 19.76
#